data_AF-B1PZZ8-F1
#
_entry.id   AF-B1PZZ8-F1
#
_cell.length_a   1.000
_cell.length_b   1.000
_cell.length_c   1.000
_cell.angle_alpha   90.00
_cell.angle_beta   90.00
_cell.angle_gamma   90.00
#
_symmetry.space_group_name_H-M   'P 1'
#
loop_
_entity.id
_entity.type
_entity.pdbx_description
1 polymer ?
#
loop_
_entity_poly.entity_id
_entity_poly.type
_entity_poly.pdbx_seq_one_letter_code
_entity_poly.pdbx_strand_id
1 'polypeptide(L)' 'ALFGENGKNCPDKFCLFKSETKNLLFNDNTECLAKLGGRPTYEEYLGTEYVTAIANLKKCSTS' A
#
# COMPACT_ATOMS: atom_id res chain seq x y z
N ALA A 1 -4.81 -14.41 -11.26
CA ALA A 1 -3.54 -13.81 -10.79
C ALA A 1 -2.51 -14.91 -10.58
N LEU A 2 -1.20 -14.60 -10.70
CA LEU A 2 -0.13 -15.61 -10.56
C LEU A 2 0.39 -15.71 -9.13
N PHE A 3 0.64 -14.58 -8.47
CA PHE A 3 1.37 -14.52 -7.20
C PHE A 3 0.66 -13.74 -6.08
N GLY A 4 -0.55 -13.24 -6.31
CA GLY A 4 -1.34 -12.58 -5.26
C GLY A 4 -1.81 -13.57 -4.18
N GLU A 5 -2.63 -13.11 -3.25
CA GLU A 5 -3.14 -13.92 -2.12
C GLU A 5 -3.73 -15.27 -2.58
N ASN A 6 -4.54 -15.25 -3.65
CA ASN A 6 -5.14 -16.43 -4.28
C ASN A 6 -4.46 -16.80 -5.62
N GLY A 7 -3.16 -16.52 -5.74
CA GLY A 7 -2.38 -16.73 -6.95
C GLY A 7 -2.04 -18.20 -7.18
N LYS A 8 -2.10 -18.67 -8.44
CA LYS A 8 -1.85 -20.08 -8.80
C LYS A 8 -0.47 -20.61 -8.39
N ASN A 9 0.52 -19.73 -8.19
CA ASN A 9 1.89 -20.07 -7.82
C ASN A 9 2.22 -19.73 -6.36
N CYS A 10 1.23 -19.33 -5.56
CA CYS A 10 1.34 -19.14 -4.12
C CYS A 10 0.54 -20.26 -3.43
N PRO A 11 1.14 -21.08 -2.54
CA PRO A 11 2.43 -20.88 -1.90
C PRO A 11 3.65 -21.53 -2.59
N ASP A 12 3.44 -22.38 -3.60
CA ASP A 12 4.48 -23.32 -4.07
C ASP A 12 5.77 -22.70 -4.63
N LYS A 13 5.72 -21.46 -5.14
CA LYS A 13 6.88 -20.76 -5.71
C LYS A 13 7.11 -19.41 -5.08
N PHE A 14 6.11 -18.53 -5.14
CA PHE A 14 6.24 -17.15 -4.70
C PHE A 14 4.88 -16.52 -4.38
N CYS A 15 4.83 -15.75 -3.29
CA CYS A 15 3.68 -14.98 -2.85
C CYS A 15 4.07 -13.50 -2.75
N LEU A 16 3.41 -12.64 -3.53
CA LEU A 16 3.72 -11.21 -3.61
C LEU A 16 3.40 -10.45 -2.30
N PHE A 17 2.38 -10.90 -1.58
CA PHE A 17 1.90 -10.28 -0.33
C PHE A 17 2.27 -11.11 0.90
N LYS A 18 3.34 -11.90 0.83
CA LYS A 18 3.90 -12.57 2.00
C LYS A 18 5.39 -12.29 2.07
N SER A 19 5.89 -12.10 3.28
CA SER A 19 7.30 -11.88 3.54
C SER A 19 7.77 -12.68 4.74
N GLU A 20 9.02 -13.15 4.70
CA GLU A 20 9.63 -13.89 5.80
C GLU A 20 9.86 -13.01 7.02
N THR A 21 10.25 -11.75 6.78
CA THR A 21 10.25 -10.68 7.77
C THR A 21 9.09 -9.75 7.47
N LYS A 22 8.47 -9.19 8.51
CA LYS A 22 7.19 -8.48 8.40
C LYS A 22 7.22 -7.32 7.39
N ASN A 23 6.25 -7.31 6.48
CA ASN A 23 5.92 -6.22 5.55
C ASN A 23 7.04 -5.82 4.56
N LEU A 24 7.73 -6.79 3.95
CA LEU A 24 8.65 -6.48 2.85
C LEU A 24 7.90 -6.20 1.55
N LEU A 25 8.18 -5.02 0.96
CA LEU A 25 7.55 -4.47 -0.26
C LEU A 25 6.05 -4.15 -0.09
N PHE A 26 5.25 -5.12 0.34
CA PHE A 26 3.82 -4.97 0.63
C PHE A 26 3.54 -5.37 2.09
N ASN A 27 2.42 -4.89 2.63
CA ASN A 27 1.93 -5.40 3.91
C ASN A 27 1.49 -6.86 3.72
N ASP A 28 1.83 -7.73 4.68
CA ASP A 28 1.50 -9.16 4.61
C ASP A 28 -0.02 -9.45 4.62
N ASN A 29 -0.82 -8.46 5.03
CA ASN A 29 -2.28 -8.54 4.99
C ASN A 29 -2.90 -7.98 3.70
N THR A 30 -2.10 -7.68 2.67
CA THR A 30 -2.61 -7.16 1.40
C THR A 30 -3.36 -8.26 0.65
N GLU A 31 -4.65 -8.06 0.39
CA GLU A 31 -5.47 -9.03 -0.37
C GLU A 31 -5.23 -8.91 -1.89
N CYS A 32 -5.19 -7.67 -2.39
CA CYS A 32 -4.98 -7.36 -3.80
C CYS A 32 -4.50 -5.91 -4.03
N LEU A 33 -4.06 -5.63 -5.26
CA LEU A 33 -3.82 -4.26 -5.72
C LEU A 33 -5.06 -3.76 -6.48
N ALA A 34 -5.79 -2.83 -5.87
CA ALA A 34 -6.99 -2.25 -6.45
C ALA A 34 -6.67 -0.98 -7.27
N LYS A 35 -7.50 -0.69 -8.28
CA LYS A 35 -7.43 0.59 -9.01
C LYS A 35 -7.92 1.72 -8.10
N LEU A 36 -7.32 2.91 -8.22
CA LEU A 36 -7.62 4.06 -7.35
C LEU A 36 -9.03 4.65 -7.53
N GLY A 37 -9.75 4.25 -8.59
CA GLY A 37 -11.16 4.63 -8.78
C GLY A 37 -11.35 6.12 -9.09
N GLY A 38 -10.49 6.72 -9.91
CA GLY A 38 -10.59 8.13 -10.27
C GLY A 38 -9.94 9.10 -9.28
N ARG A 39 -9.02 8.61 -8.44
CA ARG A 39 -8.18 9.41 -7.54
C ARG A 39 -6.70 9.33 -7.95
N PRO A 40 -6.32 9.88 -9.11
CA PRO A 40 -4.95 9.78 -9.63
C PRO A 40 -3.90 10.58 -8.85
N THR A 41 -4.27 11.62 -8.12
CA THR A 41 -3.30 12.43 -7.37
C THR A 41 -3.18 12.01 -5.90
N TYR A 42 -2.10 12.42 -5.24
CA TYR A 42 -1.92 12.11 -3.82
C TYR A 42 -2.95 12.86 -2.95
N GLU A 43 -3.36 14.07 -3.34
CA GLU A 43 -4.39 14.82 -2.63
C GLU A 43 -5.76 14.15 -2.72
N GLU A 44 -6.13 13.66 -3.90
CA GLU A 44 -7.41 12.96 -4.11
C GLU A 44 -7.44 11.61 -3.41
N TYR A 45 -6.30 10.89 -3.37
CA TYR A 45 -6.20 9.60 -2.69
C TYR A 45 -6.24 9.74 -1.16
N LEU A 46 -5.50 10.71 -0.61
CA LEU A 46 -5.36 10.91 0.83
C LEU A 46 -6.50 11.74 1.45
N GLY A 47 -7.09 12.65 0.69
CA GLY A 47 -8.11 13.58 1.15
C GLY A 47 -7.57 14.84 1.84
N THR A 48 -8.33 15.93 1.77
CA THR A 48 -7.96 17.26 2.24
C THR A 48 -7.62 17.31 3.72
N GLU A 49 -8.35 16.58 4.56
CA GLU A 49 -8.15 16.55 6.01
C GLU A 49 -6.78 15.98 6.37
N TYR A 50 -6.43 14.83 5.77
CA TYR A 50 -5.15 14.17 6.02
C TYR A 50 -3.97 14.99 5.51
N VAL A 51 -4.07 15.53 4.30
CA VAL A 51 -3.03 16.41 3.72
C VAL A 51 -2.78 17.62 4.61
N THR A 52 -3.84 18.25 5.13
CA THR A 52 -3.75 19.41 6.02
C THR A 52 -3.07 19.05 7.34
N ALA A 53 -3.41 17.90 7.93
CA ALA A 53 -2.79 17.41 9.16
C ALA A 53 -1.28 17.20 8.99
N ILE A 54 -0.87 16.52 7.91
CA ILE A 54 0.55 16.28 7.60
C ILE A 54 1.29 17.59 7.31
N ALA A 55 0.68 18.54 6.60
CA ALA A 55 1.27 19.84 6.32
C ALA A 55 1.57 20.63 7.61
N ASN A 56 0.69 20.54 8.62
CA ASN A 56 0.93 21.16 9.93
C ASN A 56 2.05 20.46 10.71
N LEU A 57 2.11 19.13 10.68
CA LEU A 57 3.18 18.37 11.35
C LEU A 57 4.56 18.66 10.75
N LYS A 58 4.65 18.80 9.43
CA LYS A 58 5.91 19.11 8.71
C LYS A 58 6.53 20.46 9.10
N LYS A 59 5.78 21.37 9.72
CA LYS A 59 6.33 22.62 10.28
C LYS A 59 7.28 22.37 11.47
N CYS A 60 7.10 21.25 12.16
CA CYS A 60 7.85 20.91 13.38
C CYS A 60 8.91 19.82 13.16
N SER A 61 8.80 19.06 12.07
CA SER A 61 9.76 18.03 11.70
C SER A 61 9.88 18.01 10.18
N THR A 62 10.98 18.60 9.70
CA THR A 62 11.37 18.51 8.30
C THR A 62 12.13 17.21 8.10
N SER A 63 11.68 16.40 7.14
CA SER A 63 12.38 15.18 6.71
C SER A 63 13.69 15.48 6.00
#